data_AF-A0A534TFR0-F1
#
_entry.id   AF-A0A534TFR0-F1
#
_cell.length_a   1.000
_cell.length_b   1.000
_cell.length_c   1.000
_cell.angle_alpha   90.00
_cell.angle_beta   90.00
_cell.angle_gamma   90.00
#
_symmetry.space_group_name_H-M   'P 1'
#
loop_
_entity.id
_entity.type
_entity.pdbx_description
1 polymer ?
#
loop_
_entity_poly.entity_id
_entity_poly.type
_entity_poly.pdbx_seq_one_letter_code
_entity_poly.pdbx_strand_id
1 'polypeptide(L)'
;MLRPHLEQAWSGTDRDVFPRDVIRSWRKNPPGRDPLALVPGVTEMGHGPFRFLLERWDGSVWRVRFEAAGMSGWHGFDLEAEGAGSRLTHTTVMTLSAQMRLRWTLFIEPLHDWAVESLFDRLAAALTTGEVPERTVRPMSLYGRTLLAILRRTAR
;
A
#
# COMPACT_ATOMS: atom_id res chain seq x y z
N MET A 1 10.56 -4.90 15.24
CA MET A 1 11.01 -3.62 14.64
C MET A 1 10.22 -3.39 13.36
N LEU A 2 9.58 -2.23 13.17
CA LEU A 2 8.67 -1.97 12.04
C LEU A 2 9.37 -1.74 10.69
N ARG A 3 10.57 -1.17 10.72
CA ARG A 3 11.29 -0.72 9.52
C ARG A 3 11.44 -1.79 8.43
N PRO A 4 11.91 -3.02 8.70
CA PRO A 4 12.08 -4.02 7.64
C PRO A 4 10.76 -4.39 6.95
N HIS A 5 9.63 -4.33 7.67
CA HIS A 5 8.32 -4.60 7.10
C HIS A 5 7.84 -3.47 6.18
N LEU A 6 8.07 -2.22 6.57
CA LEU A 6 7.77 -1.06 5.70
C LEU A 6 8.63 -1.05 4.44
N GLU A 7 9.89 -1.50 4.54
CA GLU A 7 10.76 -1.68 3.37
C GLU A 7 10.22 -2.71 2.37
N GLN A 8 9.38 -3.65 2.82
CA GLN A 8 8.74 -4.66 1.99
C GLN A 8 7.34 -4.28 1.50
N ALA A 9 6.80 -3.13 1.91
CA ALA A 9 5.50 -2.66 1.46
C ALA A 9 5.50 -2.51 -0.07
N TRP A 10 4.48 -3.09 -0.71
CA TRP A 10 4.34 -3.22 -2.16
C TRP A 10 5.51 -3.94 -2.86
N SER A 11 6.30 -4.76 -2.18
CA SER A 11 7.33 -5.55 -2.87
C SER A 11 6.73 -6.59 -3.82
N GLY A 12 5.50 -7.06 -3.55
CA GLY A 12 4.89 -8.20 -4.24
C GLY A 12 5.50 -9.56 -3.86
N THR A 13 6.46 -9.59 -2.94
CA THR A 13 7.11 -10.81 -2.44
C THR A 13 6.32 -11.44 -1.30
N ASP A 14 6.75 -12.61 -0.83
CA ASP A 14 6.13 -13.27 0.34
C ASP A 14 6.28 -12.47 1.65
N ARG A 15 7.19 -11.49 1.67
CA ARG A 15 7.41 -10.60 2.82
C ARG A 15 6.61 -9.30 2.76
N ASP A 16 5.76 -9.12 1.76
CA ASP A 16 4.96 -7.92 1.61
C ASP A 16 3.84 -7.85 2.67
N VAL A 17 3.87 -6.78 3.47
CA VAL A 17 2.85 -6.52 4.50
C VAL A 17 1.57 -5.94 3.93
N PHE A 18 1.56 -5.41 2.71
CA PHE A 18 0.30 -5.14 2.01
C PHE A 18 -0.47 -6.47 1.78
N PRO A 19 -1.81 -6.44 1.71
CA PRO A 19 -2.65 -7.62 1.43
C PRO A 19 -2.48 -8.13 -0.02
N ARG A 20 -1.28 -8.58 -0.36
CA ARG A 20 -0.85 -9.00 -1.71
C ARG A 20 -1.70 -10.14 -2.27
N ASP A 21 -2.16 -11.03 -1.40
CA ASP A 21 -3.03 -12.17 -1.73
C ASP A 21 -4.42 -11.71 -2.20
N VAL A 22 -4.77 -10.46 -1.94
CA VAL A 22 -6.03 -9.85 -2.35
C VAL A 22 -5.84 -8.85 -3.50
N ILE A 23 -4.92 -7.89 -3.39
CA ILE A 23 -4.80 -6.77 -4.34
C ILE A 23 -3.64 -6.91 -5.34
N ARG A 24 -2.80 -7.94 -5.23
CA ARG A 24 -1.61 -8.20 -6.09
C ARG A 24 -0.69 -6.98 -6.20
N SER A 25 0.07 -6.74 -5.14
CA SER A 25 1.10 -5.71 -5.12
C SER A 25 2.32 -6.09 -5.97
N TRP A 26 3.10 -5.08 -6.37
CA TRP A 26 4.32 -5.25 -7.15
C TRP A 26 5.26 -4.05 -6.95
N ARG A 27 6.56 -4.30 -7.13
CA ARG A 27 7.65 -3.31 -7.19
C ARG A 27 8.47 -3.52 -8.46
N LYS A 28 8.96 -2.43 -9.04
CA LYS A 28 9.79 -2.46 -10.25
C LYS A 28 10.91 -1.42 -10.18
N ASN A 29 12.12 -1.87 -10.51
CA ASN A 29 13.29 -1.04 -10.75
C ASN A 29 13.80 -1.24 -12.19
N PRO A 30 14.59 -0.29 -12.73
CA PRO A 30 15.28 -0.47 -14.01
C PRO A 30 16.20 -1.71 -14.02
N PRO A 31 16.47 -2.30 -15.21
CA PRO A 31 17.43 -3.39 -15.34
C PRO A 31 18.80 -3.04 -14.72
N GLY A 32 19.45 -4.02 -14.09
CA GLY A 32 20.76 -3.84 -13.46
C GLY A 32 20.72 -3.24 -12.05
N ARG A 33 19.54 -2.89 -11.51
CA ARG A 33 19.36 -2.58 -10.08
C ARG A 33 18.72 -3.75 -9.35
N ASP A 34 18.99 -3.85 -8.05
CA ASP A 34 18.29 -4.78 -7.17
C ASP A 34 16.77 -4.56 -7.28
N PRO A 35 15.97 -5.60 -7.63
CA PRO A 35 14.51 -5.50 -7.71
C PRO A 35 13.84 -5.00 -6.43
N LEU A 36 14.45 -5.20 -5.26
CA LEU A 36 13.90 -4.79 -3.96
C LEU A 36 14.46 -3.48 -3.43
N ALA A 37 15.44 -2.87 -4.09
CA ALA A 37 15.97 -1.57 -3.68
C ALA A 37 14.88 -0.49 -3.67
N LEU A 38 14.96 0.41 -2.68
CA LEU A 38 14.14 1.60 -2.56
C LEU A 38 14.95 2.81 -3.00
N VAL A 39 14.75 3.25 -4.24
CA VAL A 39 15.46 4.37 -4.86
C VAL A 39 14.47 5.49 -5.15
N PRO A 40 14.45 6.57 -4.34
CA PRO A 40 13.62 7.74 -4.58
C PRO A 40 13.74 8.28 -6.00
N GLY A 41 12.62 8.64 -6.62
CA GLY A 41 12.52 9.12 -8.00
C GLY A 41 12.68 8.04 -9.07
N VAL A 42 12.92 6.78 -8.69
CA VAL A 42 13.21 5.67 -9.63
C VAL A 42 12.33 4.45 -9.38
N THR A 43 12.17 4.02 -8.14
CA THR A 43 11.43 2.78 -7.82
C THR A 43 9.94 2.99 -8.02
N GLU A 44 9.36 2.23 -8.94
CA GLU A 44 7.92 2.16 -9.14
C GLU A 44 7.33 1.03 -8.29
N MET A 45 6.11 1.21 -7.81
CA MET A 45 5.36 0.18 -7.11
C MET A 45 3.87 0.40 -7.24
N GLY A 46 3.08 -0.59 -6.86
CA GLY A 46 1.64 -0.47 -6.99
C GLY A 46 0.89 -1.74 -6.70
N HIS A 47 -0.38 -1.73 -7.09
CA HIS A 47 -1.26 -2.88 -7.04
C HIS A 47 -2.27 -2.79 -8.19
N GLY A 48 -2.39 -3.88 -8.96
CA GLY A 48 -3.18 -3.86 -10.19
C GLY A 48 -2.79 -2.68 -11.11
N PRO A 49 -3.74 -1.83 -11.54
CA PRO A 49 -3.47 -0.71 -12.45
C PRO A 49 -2.94 0.55 -11.74
N PHE A 50 -2.99 0.61 -10.41
CA PHE A 50 -2.52 1.77 -9.65
C PHE A 50 -0.99 1.73 -9.58
N ARG A 51 -0.37 2.84 -9.98
CA ARG A 51 1.08 3.01 -10.03
C ARG A 51 1.47 4.16 -9.12
N PHE A 52 2.56 3.96 -8.40
CA PHE A 52 3.17 4.92 -7.51
C PHE A 52 4.67 5.00 -7.81
N LEU A 53 5.26 6.17 -7.61
CA LEU A 53 6.71 6.35 -7.63
C LEU A 53 7.19 6.67 -6.21
N LEU A 54 8.23 5.97 -5.75
CA LEU A 54 8.86 6.28 -4.47
C LEU A 54 9.41 7.70 -4.49
N GLU A 55 9.02 8.51 -3.51
CA GLU A 55 9.55 9.85 -3.32
C GLU A 55 10.53 9.95 -2.16
N ARG A 56 10.29 9.19 -1.08
CA ARG A 56 11.12 9.26 0.12
C ARG A 56 11.08 7.96 0.90
N TRP A 57 12.26 7.54 1.36
CA TRP A 57 12.41 6.60 2.47
C TRP A 57 13.72 6.88 3.19
N ASP A 58 13.65 7.29 4.46
CA ASP A 58 14.82 7.59 5.30
C ASP A 58 14.86 6.77 6.61
N GLY A 59 13.93 5.82 6.76
CA GLY A 59 13.79 4.98 7.94
C GLY A 59 12.71 5.46 8.93
N SER A 60 12.26 6.72 8.84
CA SER A 60 11.12 7.23 9.61
C SER A 60 9.98 7.72 8.72
N VAL A 61 10.27 8.24 7.53
CA VAL A 61 9.27 8.76 6.59
C VAL A 61 9.33 7.99 5.29
N TRP A 62 8.24 7.27 4.97
CA TRP A 62 8.04 6.57 3.71
C TRP A 62 6.96 7.29 2.89
N ARG A 63 7.23 7.62 1.63
CA ARG A 63 6.31 8.34 0.75
C ARG A 63 6.39 7.83 -0.69
N VAL A 64 5.23 7.72 -1.31
CA VAL A 64 5.09 7.60 -2.76
C VAL A 64 4.13 8.62 -3.31
N ARG A 65 4.39 9.08 -4.53
CA ARG A 65 3.45 9.90 -5.30
C ARG A 65 2.67 9.06 -6.30
N PHE A 66 1.46 9.51 -6.61
CA PHE A 66 0.67 9.03 -7.74
C PHE A 66 0.19 10.19 -8.61
N GLU A 67 0.02 9.87 -9.88
CA GLU A 67 -0.65 10.71 -10.85
C GLU A 67 -1.47 9.81 -11.78
N ALA A 68 -2.77 10.08 -11.86
CA ALA A 68 -3.74 9.35 -12.67
C ALA A 68 -4.80 10.32 -13.18
N ALA A 69 -5.59 9.89 -14.18
CA ALA A 69 -6.64 10.73 -14.76
C ALA A 69 -7.64 11.22 -13.70
N GLY A 70 -7.58 12.51 -13.37
CA GLY A 70 -8.46 13.14 -12.37
C GLY A 70 -8.04 12.95 -10.90
N MET A 71 -6.86 12.40 -10.61
CA MET A 71 -6.33 12.21 -9.27
C MET A 71 -4.80 12.38 -9.24
N SER A 72 -4.29 13.23 -8.36
CA SER A 72 -2.85 13.35 -8.08
C SER A 72 -2.62 13.57 -6.59
N GLY A 73 -1.44 13.18 -6.10
CA GLY A 73 -1.11 13.30 -4.70
C GLY A 73 -0.06 12.31 -4.24
N TRP A 74 -0.05 12.03 -2.94
CA TRP A 74 0.86 11.08 -2.32
C TRP A 74 0.15 10.26 -1.25
N HIS A 75 0.69 9.08 -0.99
CA HIS A 75 0.41 8.35 0.25
C HIS A 75 1.73 7.98 0.93
N GLY A 76 1.68 7.76 2.23
CA GLY A 76 2.83 7.21 2.92
C GLY A 76 2.64 6.92 4.39
N PHE A 77 3.76 6.59 5.03
CA PHE A 77 3.83 6.24 6.44
C PHE A 77 4.84 7.11 7.19
N ASP A 78 4.46 7.58 8.36
CA ASP A 78 5.36 8.17 9.35
C ASP A 78 5.52 7.21 10.52
N LEU A 79 6.77 6.88 10.82
CA LEU A 79 7.17 6.00 11.90
C LEU A 79 7.87 6.81 12.99
N GLU A 80 7.26 6.84 14.16
CA GLU A 80 7.74 7.58 15.32
C GLU A 80 7.91 6.62 16.51
N ALA A 81 8.90 6.88 17.37
CA ALA A 81 9.01 6.18 18.64
C ALA A 81 7.93 6.69 19.61
N GLU A 82 7.23 5.78 20.29
CA GLU A 82 6.17 6.12 21.24
C GLU A 82 6.31 5.25 22.50
N GLY A 83 6.92 5.80 23.55
CA GLY A 83 7.23 5.07 24.78
C GLY A 83 8.09 3.83 24.52
N ALA A 84 7.61 2.66 24.94
CA ALA A 84 8.26 1.37 24.68
C ALA A 84 7.92 0.79 23.29
N GLY A 85 7.09 1.48 22.50
CA GLY A 85 6.60 1.03 21.21
C GLY A 85 6.90 2.01 20.08
N SER A 86 6.05 1.97 19.05
CA SER A 86 6.16 2.85 17.90
C SER A 86 4.77 3.21 17.39
N ARG A 87 4.63 4.44 16.91
CA ARG A 87 3.46 4.91 16.21
C ARG A 87 3.71 4.88 14.71
N LEU A 88 2.85 4.19 13.99
CA LEU A 88 2.83 4.20 12.53
C LEU A 88 1.59 4.93 12.04
N THR A 89 1.78 6.06 11.36
CA THR A 89 0.68 6.86 10.83
C THR A 89 0.65 6.73 9.32
N HIS A 90 -0.46 6.23 8.76
CA HIS A 90 -0.70 6.27 7.32
C HIS A 90 -1.38 7.59 6.96
N THR A 91 -0.92 8.26 5.92
CA THR A 91 -1.53 9.48 5.39
C THR A 91 -1.63 9.42 3.88
N THR A 92 -2.78 9.83 3.36
CA THR A 92 -3.00 10.05 1.93
C THR A 92 -3.46 11.49 1.73
N VAL A 93 -2.75 12.23 0.87
CA VAL A 93 -3.11 13.59 0.46
C VAL A 93 -3.36 13.60 -1.03
N MET A 94 -4.48 14.17 -1.46
CA MET A 94 -4.90 14.10 -2.85
C MET A 94 -5.65 15.34 -3.32
N THR A 95 -5.43 15.66 -4.59
CA THR A 95 -6.27 16.55 -5.38
C THR A 95 -7.11 15.69 -6.33
N LEU A 96 -8.44 15.85 -6.26
CA LEU A 96 -9.40 15.09 -7.06
C LEU A 96 -10.24 16.00 -7.94
N SER A 97 -10.45 15.61 -9.19
CA SER A 97 -11.52 16.18 -10.01
C SER A 97 -12.90 15.85 -9.42
N ALA A 98 -13.95 16.59 -9.79
CA ALA A 98 -15.29 16.36 -9.26
C ALA A 98 -15.80 14.92 -9.52
N GLN A 99 -15.61 14.41 -10.74
CA GLN A 99 -15.98 13.03 -11.09
C GLN A 99 -15.15 12.01 -10.32
N MET A 100 -13.86 12.28 -10.12
CA MET A 100 -12.98 11.37 -9.39
C MET A 100 -13.27 11.38 -7.89
N ARG A 101 -13.70 12.50 -7.30
CA ARG A 101 -14.18 12.56 -5.92
C ARG A 101 -15.35 11.61 -5.69
N LEU A 102 -16.32 11.59 -6.60
CA LEU A 102 -17.44 10.64 -6.51
C LEU A 102 -16.96 9.18 -6.62
N ARG A 103 -16.07 8.89 -7.57
CA ARG A 103 -15.49 7.55 -7.73
C ARG A 103 -14.66 7.12 -6.52
N TRP A 104 -13.92 8.05 -5.93
CA TRP A 104 -13.12 7.82 -4.72
C TRP A 104 -14.03 7.38 -3.58
N THR A 105 -14.97 8.23 -3.19
CA THR A 105 -15.83 7.98 -2.03
C THR A 105 -16.68 6.72 -2.17
N LEU A 106 -17.19 6.44 -3.38
CA LEU A 106 -18.03 5.27 -3.57
C LEU A 106 -17.20 3.98 -3.75
N PHE A 107 -16.11 4.01 -4.50
CA PHE A 107 -15.49 2.76 -4.98
C PHE A 107 -14.06 2.53 -4.49
N ILE A 108 -13.25 3.59 -4.39
CA ILE A 108 -11.82 3.45 -4.12
C ILE A 108 -11.56 3.50 -2.62
N GLU A 109 -12.11 4.49 -1.92
CA GLU A 109 -11.94 4.73 -0.48
C GLU A 109 -12.27 3.50 0.36
N PRO A 110 -13.42 2.80 0.18
CA PRO A 110 -13.73 1.63 1.02
C PRO A 110 -12.76 0.45 0.84
N LEU A 111 -12.24 0.27 -0.38
CA LEU A 111 -11.24 -0.78 -0.66
C LEU A 111 -9.85 -0.36 -0.20
N HIS A 112 -9.51 0.91 -0.34
CA HIS A 112 -8.27 1.50 0.14
C HIS A 112 -8.17 1.37 1.66
N ASP A 113 -9.20 1.78 2.39
CA ASP A 113 -9.20 1.75 3.86
C ASP A 113 -9.11 0.31 4.36
N TRP A 114 -9.89 -0.61 3.76
CA TRP A 114 -9.76 -2.03 4.04
C TRP A 114 -8.34 -2.55 3.80
N ALA A 115 -7.66 -2.10 2.74
CA ALA A 115 -6.30 -2.54 2.43
C ALA A 115 -5.26 -1.99 3.44
N VAL A 116 -5.40 -0.73 3.86
CA VAL A 116 -4.54 -0.09 4.87
C VAL A 116 -4.75 -0.75 6.24
N GLU A 117 -5.99 -0.99 6.64
CA GLU A 117 -6.28 -1.69 7.89
C GLU A 117 -5.79 -3.13 7.86
N SER A 118 -5.92 -3.82 6.71
CA SER A 118 -5.37 -5.17 6.53
C SER A 118 -3.86 -5.19 6.61
N LEU A 119 -3.18 -4.15 6.09
CA LEU A 119 -1.74 -3.99 6.29
C LEU A 119 -1.40 -3.87 7.76
N PHE A 120 -2.14 -3.07 8.54
CA PHE A 120 -1.87 -2.91 9.97
C PHE A 120 -2.09 -4.23 10.73
N ASP A 121 -3.14 -4.99 10.42
CA ASP A 121 -3.34 -6.33 11.00
C ASP A 121 -2.17 -7.27 10.67
N ARG A 122 -1.73 -7.30 9.40
CA ARG A 122 -0.61 -8.14 8.94
C ARG A 122 0.70 -7.74 9.59
N LEU A 123 0.91 -6.44 9.78
CA LEU A 123 2.08 -5.88 10.44
C LEU A 123 2.12 -6.24 11.92
N ALA A 124 0.99 -6.09 12.62
CA ALA A 124 0.86 -6.50 14.02
C ALA A 124 1.10 -8.00 14.21
N ALA A 125 0.55 -8.82 13.31
CA ALA A 125 0.79 -10.26 13.31
C ALA A 125 2.29 -10.57 13.08
N ALA A 126 2.91 -9.95 12.08
CA ALA A 126 4.32 -10.16 11.77
C ALA A 126 5.26 -9.75 12.91
N LEU A 127 4.93 -8.67 13.64
CA LEU A 127 5.67 -8.28 14.84
C LEU A 127 5.54 -9.28 16.00
N THR A 128 4.41 -9.99 16.06
CA THR A 128 4.12 -10.97 17.12
C THR A 128 4.73 -12.34 16.81
N THR A 129 4.65 -12.78 15.56
CA THR A 129 5.06 -14.12 15.12
C THR A 129 6.47 -14.16 14.53
N GLY A 130 7.01 -13.01 14.13
CA GLY A 130 8.26 -12.89 13.38
C GLY A 130 8.11 -13.06 11.87
N GLU A 131 6.92 -13.39 11.37
CA GLU A 131 6.67 -13.68 9.95
C GLU A 131 5.41 -13.00 9.42
N VAL A 132 5.48 -12.49 8.19
CA VAL A 132 4.32 -11.88 7.55
C VAL A 132 3.30 -12.97 7.20
N PRO A 133 2.02 -12.85 7.61
CA PRO A 133 1.02 -13.87 7.32
C PRO A 133 0.87 -14.12 5.82
N GLU A 134 0.74 -15.39 5.43
CA GLU A 134 0.54 -15.74 4.02
C GLU A 134 -0.79 -15.23 3.47
N ARG A 135 -1.83 -15.16 4.30
CA ARG A 135 -3.18 -14.77 3.93
C ARG A 135 -3.67 -13.55 4.70
N THR A 136 -4.44 -12.71 4.04
CA THR A 136 -5.15 -11.60 4.68
C THR A 136 -6.42 -12.11 5.34
N VAL A 137 -6.51 -11.95 6.66
CA VAL A 137 -7.63 -12.47 7.47
C VAL A 137 -8.71 -11.43 7.76
N ARG A 138 -8.45 -10.14 7.53
CA ARG A 138 -9.45 -9.09 7.76
C ARG A 138 -10.71 -9.38 6.92
N PRO A 139 -11.90 -9.50 7.54
CA PRO A 139 -13.12 -9.71 6.80
C PRO A 139 -13.40 -8.51 5.90
N MET A 140 -13.73 -8.78 4.63
CA MET A 140 -14.17 -7.76 3.69
C MET A 140 -15.71 -7.71 3.68
N SER A 141 -16.30 -6.52 3.73
CA SER A 141 -17.75 -6.34 3.62
C SER A 141 -18.29 -6.89 2.29
N LEU A 142 -19.60 -7.19 2.22
CA LEU A 142 -20.21 -7.62 0.97
C LEU A 142 -20.03 -6.58 -0.15
N TYR A 143 -20.15 -5.30 0.21
CA TYR A 143 -19.90 -4.18 -0.69
C TYR A 143 -18.48 -4.23 -1.26
N GLY A 144 -17.45 -4.29 -0.39
CA GLY A 144 -16.05 -4.39 -0.81
C GLY A 144 -15.77 -5.62 -1.68
N ARG A 145 -16.36 -6.78 -1.35
CA ARG A 145 -16.22 -8.00 -2.16
C ARG A 145 -16.76 -7.82 -3.58
N THR A 146 -17.92 -7.18 -3.72
CA THR A 146 -18.51 -6.87 -5.01
C THR A 146 -17.64 -5.91 -5.81
N LEU A 147 -17.14 -4.84 -5.19
CA LEU A 147 -16.25 -3.88 -5.85
C LEU A 147 -14.95 -4.52 -6.33
N LEU A 148 -14.29 -5.31 -5.46
CA LEU A 148 -13.08 -6.03 -5.81
C LEU A 148 -13.31 -7.00 -6.98
N ALA A 149 -14.46 -7.68 -7.02
CA ALA A 149 -14.83 -8.56 -8.12
C ALA A 149 -14.98 -7.81 -9.45
N ILE A 150 -15.59 -6.61 -9.43
CA ILE A 150 -15.71 -5.74 -10.62
C ILE A 150 -14.32 -5.29 -11.09
N LEU A 151 -13.47 -4.82 -10.18
CA LEU A 151 -12.10 -4.38 -10.51
C LEU A 151 -11.25 -5.52 -11.11
N ARG A 152 -11.37 -6.74 -10.57
CA ARG A 152 -10.65 -7.91 -11.09
C ARG A 152 -11.09 -8.34 -12.49
N ARG A 153 -12.32 -8.02 -12.89
CA ARG A 153 -12.83 -8.32 -14.24
C ARG A 153 -12.36 -7.30 -15.28
N THR A 154 -12.20 -6.05 -14.88
CA THR A 154 -11.77 -4.96 -15.76
C THR A 154 -10.26 -4.90 -15.94
N ALA A 155 -9.49 -5.54 -15.06
CA ALA A 155 -8.03 -5.66 -15.16
C ALA A 155 -7.54 -6.89 -15.96
N ARG A 156 -8.45 -7.66 -16.57
CA ARG A 156 -8.14 -8.76 -17.52
C ARG A 156 -8.40 -8.28 -18.94
#